data_AF-A0A0F9KWQ6-F1
#
_entry.id   AF-A0A0F9KWQ6-F1
#
_cell.length_a   1.000
_cell.length_b   1.000
_cell.length_c   1.000
_cell.angle_alpha   90.00
_cell.angle_beta   90.00
_cell.angle_gamma   90.00
#
_symmetry.space_group_name_H-M   'P 1'
#
loop_
_entity.id
_entity.type
_entity.pdbx_description
1 polymer ?
#
loop_
_entity_poly.entity_id
_entity_poly.type
_entity_poly.pdbx_seq_one_letter_code
_entity_poly.pdbx_strand_id
1 'polypeptide(L)'
;MAKYKNIQELADAFKAGKLEGWVLMVDNDCTSLDWRGPQPEGIKPDTPAGGAFEEQKYNEGHELWDGSEVYILDQALTAAGIPNEGV
;
A
#
# COMPACT_ATOMS: atom_id res chain seq x y z
N MET A 1 6.29 -11.34 -5.41
CA MET A 1 5.21 -11.05 -6.36
C MET A 1 4.18 -10.22 -5.61
N ALA A 2 4.04 -8.94 -5.95
CA ALA A 2 2.99 -8.10 -5.37
C ALA A 2 1.60 -8.75 -5.49
N LYS A 3 0.82 -8.64 -4.42
CA LYS A 3 -0.55 -9.19 -4.34
C LYS A 3 -1.50 -8.53 -5.36
N TYR A 4 -1.24 -7.29 -5.73
CA TYR A 4 -2.01 -6.51 -6.71
C TYR A 4 -1.07 -6.05 -7.81
N LYS A 5 -1.51 -6.15 -9.07
CA LYS A 5 -0.65 -5.89 -10.23
C LYS A 5 -0.54 -4.42 -10.59
N ASN A 6 -1.54 -3.63 -10.19
CA ASN A 6 -1.65 -2.23 -10.54
C ASN A 6 -2.54 -1.47 -9.55
N ILE A 7 -2.63 -0.14 -9.71
CA ILE A 7 -3.31 0.74 -8.76
C ILE A 7 -4.84 0.58 -8.87
N GLN A 8 -5.36 0.22 -10.04
CA GLN A 8 -6.79 -0.03 -10.22
C GLN A 8 -7.28 -1.24 -9.43
N GLU A 9 -6.56 -2.37 -9.47
CA GLU A 9 -6.89 -3.57 -8.68
C GLU A 9 -6.88 -3.27 -7.17
N LEU A 10 -5.96 -2.40 -6.74
CA LEU A 10 -5.85 -1.95 -5.36
C LEU A 10 -7.03 -1.07 -4.95
N ALA A 11 -7.40 -0.10 -5.79
CA ALA A 11 -8.56 0.78 -5.57
C ALA A 11 -9.86 -0.03 -5.46
N ASP A 12 -10.03 -1.04 -6.31
CA ASP A 12 -11.20 -1.92 -6.27
C ASP A 12 -11.23 -2.80 -5.01
N ALA A 13 -10.07 -3.24 -4.52
CA ALA A 13 -9.96 -3.98 -3.26
C ALA A 13 -10.33 -3.12 -2.04
N PHE A 14 -9.94 -1.84 -2.02
CA PHE A 14 -10.34 -0.87 -0.99
C PHE A 14 -11.85 -0.63 -1.02
N LYS A 15 -12.43 -0.34 -2.19
CA LYS A 15 -13.89 -0.17 -2.35
C LYS A 15 -14.69 -1.39 -1.92
N ALA A 16 -14.14 -2.59 -2.15
CA ALA A 16 -14.76 -3.85 -1.76
C ALA A 16 -14.61 -4.18 -0.26
N GLY A 17 -13.94 -3.35 0.53
CA GLY A 17 -13.70 -3.59 1.96
C GLY A 17 -12.69 -4.71 2.27
N LYS A 18 -11.96 -5.20 1.27
CA LYS A 18 -11.00 -6.32 1.44
C LYS A 18 -9.73 -5.92 2.20
N LEU A 19 -9.54 -4.61 2.37
CA LEU A 19 -8.38 -3.98 2.99
C LEU A 19 -8.78 -3.26 4.29
N GLU A 20 -9.80 -3.75 4.98
CA GLU A 20 -10.20 -3.21 6.28
C GLU A 20 -9.01 -3.21 7.26
N GLY A 21 -8.78 -2.06 7.91
CA GLY A 21 -7.64 -1.83 8.81
C GLY A 21 -6.31 -1.55 8.12
N TRP A 22 -6.24 -1.59 6.79
CA TRP A 22 -5.07 -1.19 6.01
C TRP A 22 -5.23 0.23 5.48
N VAL A 23 -4.12 0.95 5.44
CA VAL A 23 -3.97 2.30 4.89
C VAL A 23 -2.79 2.25 3.93
N LEU A 24 -3.01 2.73 2.72
CA LEU A 24 -1.94 3.02 1.77
C LEU A 24 -1.51 4.47 1.99
N MET A 25 -0.24 4.67 2.31
CA MET A 25 0.35 5.99 2.50
C MET A 25 1.26 6.34 1.33
N VAL A 26 1.17 7.57 0.87
CA VAL A 26 2.16 8.19 -0.01
C VAL A 26 3.08 9.01 0.88
N ASP A 27 4.40 8.88 0.75
CA ASP A 27 5.31 9.75 1.48
C ASP A 27 5.16 11.21 1.01
N ASN A 28 5.43 12.17 1.90
CA ASN A 28 5.17 13.59 1.68
C ASN A 28 5.99 14.20 0.53
N ASP A 29 7.08 13.57 0.14
CA ASP A 29 7.89 13.97 -1.01
C ASP A 29 7.48 13.24 -2.30
N CYS A 30 6.42 12.44 -2.24
CA CYS A 30 5.92 11.60 -3.33
C CYS A 30 7.06 10.75 -3.93
N THR A 31 7.87 10.09 -3.10
CA THR A 31 8.93 9.19 -3.58
C THR A 31 8.68 7.72 -3.27
N SER A 32 7.70 7.42 -2.42
CA SER A 32 7.37 6.03 -2.05
C SER A 32 5.89 5.86 -1.69
N LEU A 33 5.44 4.61 -1.81
CA LEU A 33 4.17 4.11 -1.31
C LEU A 33 4.46 3.10 -0.20
N ASP A 34 3.77 3.23 0.93
CA ASP A 34 3.91 2.34 2.08
C ASP A 34 2.55 1.80 2.54
N TRP A 35 2.55 0.58 3.08
CA TRP A 35 1.36 -0.07 3.62
C TRP A 35 1.40 -0.06 5.15
N ARG A 36 0.45 0.64 5.77
CA ARG A 36 0.23 0.56 7.22
C ARG A 36 -1.00 -0.27 7.50
N GLY A 37 -0.89 -1.26 8.37
CA GLY A 37 -2.05 -2.09 8.71
C GLY A 37 -1.75 -3.13 9.79
N PRO A 38 -2.74 -3.98 10.10
CA PRO A 38 -2.61 -5.00 11.13
C PRO A 38 -1.52 -6.01 10.75
N GLN A 39 -0.61 -6.28 11.68
CA GLN A 39 0.32 -7.40 11.54
C GLN A 39 -0.48 -8.73 11.61
N PRO A 40 -0.12 -9.73 10.79
CA PRO A 40 -0.73 -11.06 10.87
C PRO A 40 -0.58 -11.66 12.25
N GLU A 41 -1.58 -12.45 12.67
CA GLU A 41 -1.56 -13.13 13.97
C GLU A 41 -0.29 -14.00 14.09
N GLY A 42 0.47 -13.79 15.15
CA GLY A 42 1.74 -14.49 15.40
C GLY A 42 2.99 -13.82 14.84
N ILE A 43 2.86 -12.77 14.03
CA ILE A 43 3.98 -11.89 13.66
C ILE A 43 4.12 -10.81 14.72
N LYS A 44 5.35 -10.61 15.22
CA LYS A 44 5.68 -9.59 16.23
C LYS A 44 6.69 -8.60 15.67
N PRO A 45 6.58 -7.31 16.04
CA PRO A 45 7.60 -6.32 15.73
C PRO A 45 8.94 -6.71 16.38
N ASP A 46 10.05 -6.22 15.82
CA ASP A 46 11.42 -6.46 16.28
C ASP A 46 11.84 -7.95 16.31
N THR A 47 11.19 -8.77 15.49
CA THR A 47 11.59 -10.16 15.23
C THR A 47 12.00 -10.33 13.77
N PRO A 48 12.81 -11.35 13.42
CA PRO A 48 13.12 -11.62 12.02
C PRO A 48 11.87 -11.79 11.12
N ALA A 49 10.80 -12.38 11.67
CA ALA A 49 9.53 -12.52 10.96
C ALA A 49 8.80 -11.17 10.78
N GLY A 50 8.87 -10.30 11.79
CA GLY A 50 8.35 -8.93 11.69
C GLY A 50 9.10 -8.10 10.64
N GLY A 51 10.44 -8.12 10.69
CA GLY A 51 11.27 -7.42 9.70
C GLY A 51 11.05 -7.91 8.27
N ALA A 52 10.97 -9.23 8.05
CA ALA A 52 10.67 -9.78 6.74
C ALA A 52 9.27 -9.40 6.23
N PHE A 53 8.29 -9.28 7.12
CA PHE A 53 6.94 -8.83 6.77
C PHE A 53 6.93 -7.34 6.37
N GLU A 54 7.61 -6.49 7.13
CA GLU A 54 7.74 -5.06 6.83
C GLU A 54 8.51 -4.84 5.51
N GLU A 55 9.60 -5.57 5.29
CA GLU A 55 10.35 -5.54 4.02
C GLU A 55 9.48 -5.98 2.83
N GLN A 56 8.67 -7.04 3.00
CA GLN A 56 7.74 -7.45 1.96
C GLN A 56 6.74 -6.33 1.63
N LYS A 57 6.18 -5.65 2.65
CA LYS A 57 5.21 -4.57 2.46
C LYS A 57 5.82 -3.33 1.81
N TYR A 58 7.05 -3.00 2.20
CA TYR A 58 7.85 -1.96 1.56
C TYR A 58 8.09 -2.27 0.07
N ASN A 59 8.51 -3.50 -0.26
CA ASN A 59 8.73 -3.92 -1.65
C ASN A 59 7.43 -3.91 -2.47
N GLU A 60 6.30 -4.33 -1.88
CA GLU A 60 4.98 -4.25 -2.54
C GLU A 60 4.60 -2.80 -2.86
N GLY A 61 4.87 -1.86 -1.96
CA GLY A 61 4.66 -0.44 -2.19
C GLY A 61 5.57 0.13 -3.29
N HIS A 62 6.85 -0.25 -3.29
CA HIS A 62 7.81 0.19 -4.30
C HIS A 62 7.49 -0.35 -5.71
N GLU A 63 7.09 -1.62 -5.84
CA GLU A 63 6.65 -2.20 -7.13
C GLU A 63 5.43 -1.45 -7.69
N LEU A 64 4.51 -1.00 -6.84
CA LEU A 64 3.35 -0.20 -7.25
C LEU A 64 3.75 1.23 -7.67
N TRP A 65 4.74 1.81 -6.98
CA TRP A 65 5.27 3.15 -7.26
C TRP A 65 6.04 3.20 -8.59
N ASP A 66 6.89 2.22 -8.86
CA ASP A 66 7.66 2.12 -10.11
C ASP A 66 6.79 1.70 -11.32
N GLY A 67 5.52 1.38 -11.07
CA GLY A 67 4.55 1.01 -12.08
C GLY A 67 4.22 2.17 -13.01
N SER A 68 3.93 1.85 -14.28
CA SER A 68 3.57 2.86 -15.28
C SER A 68 2.28 3.61 -14.94
N GLU A 69 1.48 3.19 -13.96
CA GLU A 69 0.21 3.82 -13.56
C GLU A 69 0.35 4.83 -12.42
N VAL A 70 1.56 5.04 -11.86
CA VAL A 70 1.76 5.97 -10.73
C VAL A 70 1.33 7.41 -11.05
N TYR A 71 1.34 7.81 -12.33
CA TYR A 71 0.87 9.13 -12.77
C TYR A 71 -0.65 9.36 -12.61
N ILE A 72 -1.44 8.29 -12.40
CA ILE A 72 -2.87 8.38 -12.04
C ILE A 72 -3.14 8.00 -10.57
N LEU A 73 -2.09 7.85 -9.75
CA LEU A 73 -2.20 7.43 -8.36
C LEU A 73 -3.18 8.31 -7.58
N ASP A 74 -3.06 9.65 -7.68
CA ASP A 74 -3.98 10.57 -7.01
C ASP A 74 -5.45 10.35 -7.40
N GLN A 75 -5.70 10.09 -8.70
CA GLN A 75 -7.05 9.86 -9.20
C GLN A 75 -7.61 8.53 -8.69
N ALA A 76 -6.77 7.50 -8.64
CA ALA A 76 -7.16 6.18 -8.17
C ALA A 76 -7.34 6.14 -6.64
N LEU A 77 -6.47 6.81 -5.87
CA LEU A 77 -6.62 7.00 -4.41
C LEU A 77 -7.91 7.75 -4.09
N THR A 78 -8.17 8.86 -4.79
CA THR A 78 -9.41 9.63 -4.68
C THR A 78 -10.63 8.78 -5.02
N ALA A 79 -10.58 8.03 -6.13
CA ALA A 79 -11.67 7.15 -6.53
C ALA A 79 -11.91 6.04 -5.50
N ALA A 80 -10.87 5.55 -4.83
CA ALA A 80 -10.93 4.53 -3.77
C ALA A 80 -11.37 5.07 -2.41
N GLY A 81 -11.48 6.39 -2.24
CA GLY A 81 -11.76 7.02 -0.95
C GLY A 81 -10.60 6.93 0.04
N ILE A 82 -9.37 6.71 -0.45
CA ILE A 82 -8.17 6.68 0.37
C ILE A 82 -7.68 8.13 0.52
N PRO A 83 -7.55 8.65 1.74
CA PRO A 83 -7.02 9.99 1.95
C PRO A 83 -5.57 10.06 1.45
N ASN A 84 -5.34 10.97 0.51
CA ASN A 84 -4.00 11.34 0.07
C ASN A 84 -3.55 12.52 0.95
N GLU A 85 -2.64 12.29 1.90
CA GLU A 85 -2.13 13.35 2.79
C GLU A 85 -1.12 14.27 2.09
N GLY A 86 -0.76 14.00 0.82
CA GLY A 86 0.23 14.75 0.04
C GLY A 86 -0.30 15.92 -0.80
N VAL A 87 -1.55 16.38 -0.63
CA VAL A 87 -2.13 17.53 -1.36
C VAL A 87 -2.69 18.60 -0.44
#